data_AF-A0A820MK11-F1
#
_entry.id   AF-A0A820MK11-F1
#
_cell.length_a   1.000
_cell.length_b   1.000
_cell.length_c   1.000
_cell.angle_alpha   90.00
_cell.angle_beta   90.00
_cell.angle_gamma   90.00
#
_symmetry.space_group_name_H-M   'P 1'
#
loop_
_entity.id
_entity.type
_entity.pdbx_description
1 polymer ?
#
loop_
_entity_poly.entity_id
_entity_poly.type
_entity_poly.pdbx_seq_one_letter_code
_entity_poly.pdbx_strand_id
1 'polypeptide(L)'
;MESCAWPHEVTECQNSCPANYSSQMRFADPVICSQYVQCVDGHLEQRTCPNNLLFDRITKTCKPYEQAECHGAKPDSSTGTTTTTTISP
;
A
#
# COMPACT_ATOMS: atom_id res chain seq x y z
N MET A 1 -8.17 -21.42 12.92
CA MET A 1 -7.79 -20.00 13.15
C MET A 1 -6.84 -19.64 12.02
N GLU A 2 -7.38 -19.37 10.83
CA GLU A 2 -6.57 -19.22 9.61
C GLU A 2 -7.12 -18.02 8.87
N SER A 3 -6.73 -16.84 9.35
CA SER A 3 -7.06 -15.56 8.73
C SER A 3 -6.06 -15.30 7.61
N CYS A 4 -6.37 -15.73 6.39
CA CYS A 4 -5.62 -15.34 5.21
C CYS A 4 -6.23 -14.06 4.64
N ALA A 5 -5.47 -12.97 4.70
CA ALA A 5 -5.82 -11.72 4.04
C ALA A 5 -4.96 -11.55 2.79
N TRP A 6 -5.63 -11.70 1.65
CA TRP A 6 -5.39 -10.97 0.39
C TRP A 6 -4.35 -11.46 -0.64
N PRO A 7 -4.64 -11.22 -1.95
CA PRO A 7 -5.84 -10.56 -2.48
C PRO A 7 -7.12 -11.43 -2.50
N HIS A 8 -8.26 -10.78 -2.31
CA HIS A 8 -9.64 -11.31 -2.37
C HIS A 8 -10.06 -12.08 -3.64
N GLU A 9 -9.14 -12.33 -4.56
CA GLU A 9 -9.36 -13.10 -5.79
C GLU A 9 -8.56 -14.41 -5.80
N VAL A 10 -7.69 -14.64 -4.81
CA VAL A 10 -6.98 -15.92 -4.69
C VAL A 10 -7.88 -16.91 -3.97
N THR A 11 -8.34 -17.92 -4.70
CA THR A 11 -9.23 -18.99 -4.21
C THR A 11 -8.56 -19.85 -3.12
N GLU A 12 -7.24 -19.72 -2.93
CA GLU A 12 -6.46 -20.42 -1.94
C GLU A 12 -5.49 -19.46 -1.23
N CYS A 13 -5.27 -19.66 0.07
CA CYS A 13 -4.24 -19.00 0.87
C CYS A 13 -2.84 -19.35 0.35
N GLN A 14 -2.46 -18.90 -0.84
CA GLN A 14 -1.14 -19.21 -1.37
C GLN A 14 -0.13 -18.35 -0.61
N ASN A 15 0.62 -18.95 0.31
CA ASN A 15 1.82 -18.37 0.93
C ASN A 15 2.97 -18.13 -0.09
N SER A 16 2.65 -18.05 -1.38
CA SER A 16 3.58 -18.02 -2.49
C SER A 16 3.01 -17.11 -3.58
N CYS A 17 3.90 -16.44 -4.29
CA CYS A 17 3.48 -15.60 -5.40
C CYS A 17 2.91 -16.46 -6.52
N PRO A 18 1.79 -16.05 -7.15
CA PRO A 18 1.29 -16.75 -8.31
C PRO A 18 2.36 -16.71 -9.42
N ALA A 19 2.58 -17.83 -10.11
CA ALA A 19 3.70 -18.02 -11.04
C ALA A 19 3.74 -17.02 -12.22
N ASN A 20 2.68 -16.23 -12.42
CA ASN A 20 2.61 -15.16 -13.40
C ASN A 20 3.17 -13.81 -12.92
N TYR A 21 3.56 -13.69 -11.65
CA TYR A 21 4.02 -12.43 -11.08
C TYR A 21 5.53 -12.40 -10.89
N SER A 22 6.14 -11.32 -11.36
CA SER A 22 7.58 -11.06 -11.20
C SER A 22 7.90 -10.63 -9.76
N SER A 23 9.12 -10.89 -9.30
CA SER A 23 9.63 -10.48 -7.96
C SER A 23 9.61 -8.97 -7.71
N GLN A 24 9.30 -8.18 -8.73
CA GLN A 24 9.09 -6.74 -8.62
C GLN A 24 7.67 -6.38 -8.14
N MET A 25 6.76 -7.34 -8.04
CA MET A 25 5.40 -7.05 -7.63
C MET A 25 5.27 -6.88 -6.13
N ARG A 26 4.64 -5.78 -5.74
CA ARG A 26 4.40 -5.38 -4.35
C ARG A 26 2.91 -5.10 -4.15
N PHE A 27 2.40 -5.48 -2.99
CA PHE A 27 1.00 -5.37 -2.63
C PHE A 27 0.85 -4.61 -1.32
N ALA A 28 -0.12 -3.69 -1.27
CA ALA A 28 -0.45 -2.98 -0.05
C ALA A 28 -1.11 -3.95 0.92
N ASP A 29 -0.72 -3.89 2.19
CA ASP A 29 -1.46 -4.59 3.22
C ASP A 29 -2.83 -3.91 3.44
N PRO A 30 -3.94 -4.66 3.48
CA PRO A 30 -5.29 -4.09 3.64
C PRO A 30 -5.58 -3.62 5.08
N VAL A 31 -4.75 -3.98 6.06
CA VAL A 31 -4.92 -3.65 7.47
C VAL A 31 -3.88 -2.62 7.92
N ILE A 32 -2.63 -2.75 7.47
CA ILE A 32 -1.49 -1.98 7.95
C ILE A 32 -0.78 -1.26 6.80
N CYS A 33 -1.15 0.00 6.58
CA CYS A 33 -0.61 0.82 5.50
C CYS A 33 0.91 1.02 5.50
N SER A 34 1.56 0.95 6.66
CA SER A 34 3.01 1.03 6.77
C SER A 34 3.71 -0.26 6.35
N GLN A 35 2.95 -1.31 6.05
CA GLN A 35 3.44 -2.61 5.63
C GLN A 35 2.93 -2.95 4.23
N TYR A 36 3.76 -3.69 3.52
CA TYR A 36 3.51 -4.16 2.17
C TYR A 36 4.08 -5.55 2.01
N VAL A 37 3.52 -6.30 1.09
CA VAL A 37 3.99 -7.63 0.77
C VAL A 37 4.73 -7.57 -0.56
N GLN A 38 5.96 -8.05 -0.61
CA GLN A 38 6.74 -8.16 -1.84
C GLN A 38 6.98 -9.61 -2.18
N CYS A 39 6.90 -9.91 -3.48
CA CYS A 39 7.35 -11.20 -3.96
C CYS A 39 8.89 -11.27 -4.00
N VAL A 40 9.50 -12.16 -3.23
CA VAL A 40 10.94 -12.40 -3.24
C VAL A 40 11.17 -13.89 -3.47
N ASP A 41 11.84 -14.25 -4.57
CA ASP A 41 12.13 -15.65 -4.91
C ASP A 41 10.88 -16.56 -5.00
N GLY A 42 9.72 -16.00 -5.38
CA GLY A 42 8.44 -16.73 -5.41
C GLY A 42 7.73 -16.83 -4.06
N HIS A 43 8.31 -16.27 -3.00
CA HIS A 43 7.72 -16.20 -1.67
C HIS A 43 7.19 -14.80 -1.33
N LEU A 44 6.06 -14.75 -0.63
CA LEU A 44 5.50 -13.50 -0.14
C LEU A 44 6.23 -13.07 1.13
N GLU A 45 6.95 -11.96 1.06
CA GLU A 45 7.70 -11.38 2.16
C GLU A 45 7.02 -10.11 2.64
N GLN A 46 6.63 -10.08 3.91
CA GLN A 46 6.08 -8.89 4.54
C GLN A 46 7.22 -7.91 4.86
N ARG A 47 7.10 -6.70 4.34
CA ARG A 47 8.09 -5.64 4.45
C ARG A 47 7.41 -4.40 5.01
N THR A 48 8.14 -3.68 5.84
CA THR A 48 7.68 -2.40 6.38
C THR A 48 8.35 -1.28 5.63
N CYS A 49 7.59 -0.26 5.25
CA CYS A 49 8.13 0.95 4.66
C CYS A 49 9.05 1.66 5.65
N PRO A 50 10.26 2.09 5.24
CA PRO A 50 11.17 2.84 6.10
C PRO A 50 10.60 4.23 6.39
N ASN A 51 11.11 4.90 7.44
CA ASN A 51 10.72 6.27 7.81
C ASN A 51 9.22 6.45 8.14
N ASN A 52 8.52 5.40 8.58
CA ASN A 52 7.07 5.44 8.85
C ASN A 52 6.25 5.92 7.62
N LEU A 53 6.74 5.63 6.42
CA LEU A 53 6.01 5.88 5.18
C LEU A 53 4.89 4.83 5.03
N LEU A 54 3.89 5.15 4.22
CA LEU A 54 2.80 4.26 3.87
C LEU A 54 2.99 3.72 2.46
N PHE A 55 2.66 2.45 2.24
CA PHE A 55 2.74 1.84 0.93
C PHE A 55 1.56 2.27 0.06
N ASP A 56 1.87 2.96 -1.02
CA ASP A 56 0.90 3.44 -2.00
C ASP A 56 0.53 2.31 -2.97
N ARG A 57 -0.73 1.88 -2.96
CA ARG A 57 -1.19 0.75 -3.78
C ARG A 57 -1.22 1.04 -5.28
N ILE A 58 -1.22 2.32 -5.65
CA ILE A 58 -1.33 2.81 -7.03
C ILE A 58 0.04 2.80 -7.70
N THR A 59 1.02 3.43 -7.07
CA THR A 59 2.41 3.58 -7.53
C THR A 59 3.34 2.48 -7.03
N LYS A 60 2.85 1.59 -6.15
CA LYS A 60 3.59 0.44 -5.61
C LYS A 60 4.88 0.83 -4.87
N THR A 61 4.84 1.96 -4.16
CA THR A 61 5.98 2.60 -3.52
C THR A 61 5.63 3.16 -2.15
N CYS A 62 6.59 3.21 -1.25
CA CYS A 62 6.44 3.89 0.03
C CYS A 62 6.40 5.42 -0.17
N LYS A 63 5.32 6.05 0.29
CA LYS A 63 5.09 7.49 0.24
C LYS A 63 4.66 8.02 1.61
N PRO A 64 4.82 9.32 1.89
CA PRO A 64 4.29 9.90 3.12
C PRO A 64 2.76 9.74 3.17
N TYR A 65 2.21 9.72 4.38
CA TYR A 65 0.77 9.49 4.59
C TYR A 65 -0.13 10.48 3.83
N GLU A 66 0.36 11.69 3.57
CA GLU A 66 -0.33 12.74 2.82
C GLU A 66 -0.47 12.40 1.32
N GLN A 67 0.38 11.53 0.81
CA GLN A 67 0.50 11.19 -0.61
C GLN A 67 0.20 9.72 -0.93
N ALA A 68 0.19 8.85 0.08
CA ALA A 68 0.02 7.41 -0.09
C ALA A 68 -1.45 6.99 -0.10
N GLU A 69 -1.87 6.36 -1.18
CA GLU A 69 -3.17 5.72 -1.33
C GLU A 69 -3.09 4.27 -0.86
N CYS A 70 -3.31 4.04 0.44
CA CYS A 70 -3.31 2.70 1.03
C CYS A 70 -4.71 2.07 1.08
N HIS A 71 -5.67 2.76 1.71
CA HIS A 71 -7.07 2.33 1.74
C HIS A 71 -7.80 3.04 0.60
N GLY A 72 -8.30 2.29 -0.37
CA GLY A 72 -9.07 2.86 -1.48
C GLY A 72 -10.22 3.71 -0.93
N ALA A 73 -10.28 4.95 -1.39
CA ALA A 73 -11.08 6.09 -0.91
C ALA A 73 -10.40 6.96 0.15
N LYS A 74 -9.44 7.79 -0.29
CA LYS A 74 -9.37 9.15 0.26
C LYS A 74 -10.35 10.01 -0.56
N PRO A 75 -11.57 10.29 -0.07
CA PRO A 75 -12.33 11.40 -0.62
C PRO A 75 -11.49 12.65 -0.34
N ASP A 76 -11.02 13.28 -1.41
CA ASP A 76 -10.29 14.54 -1.37
C ASP A 76 -8.88 14.47 -0.74
N SER A 77 -7.92 14.08 -1.57
CA SER A 77 -6.54 14.58 -1.46
C SER A 77 -6.05 15.14 -2.79
N SER A 78 -6.98 15.72 -3.54
CA SER A 78 -6.69 16.83 -4.44
C SER A 78 -6.78 18.15 -3.67
N THR A 79 -6.37 18.19 -2.40
CA THR A 79 -5.99 19.47 -1.77
C THR A 79 -4.57 19.78 -2.21
N GLY A 80 -4.40 20.01 -3.51
CA GLY A 80 -3.28 20.79 -3.98
C GLY A 80 -3.39 22.16 -3.35
N THR A 81 -2.37 22.50 -2.57
CA THR A 81 -1.93 23.88 -2.26
C THR A 81 -2.48 24.48 -0.96
N THR A 82 -1.70 24.28 0.09
CA THR A 82 -1.31 25.29 1.08
C THR A 82 -1.46 26.73 0.57
N THR A 83 -2.30 27.57 1.18
CA THR A 83 -1.88 28.93 1.57
C THR A 83 -2.71 29.41 2.75
N THR A 84 -2.09 29.35 3.92
CA THR A 84 -2.43 30.09 5.13
C THR A 84 -2.50 31.60 4.86
N THR A 85 -3.61 32.22 5.32
CA THR A 85 -3.76 33.63 5.74
C THR A 85 -3.52 34.75 4.69
N THR A 86 -4.57 35.53 4.40
CA THR A 86 -4.58 36.99 4.66
C THR A 86 -6.04 37.49 4.63
N ILE A 87 -6.51 37.97 5.78
CA ILE A 87 -7.76 38.71 5.92
C ILE A 87 -7.57 40.07 5.25
N SER A 88 -8.46 40.41 4.31
CA SER A 88 -8.50 41.72 3.64
C SER A 88 -9.48 42.65 4.40
N PRO A 89 -9.10 43.91 4.72
CA PRO A 89 -9.96 44.88 5.42
C PRO A 89 -11.10 45.43 4.55
#